data_AF-A0A926C5F8-F1
#
_entry.id   AF-A0A926C5F8-F1
#
_cell.length_a   1.000
_cell.length_b   1.000
_cell.length_c   1.000
_cell.angle_alpha   90.00
_cell.angle_beta   90.00
_cell.angle_gamma   90.00
#
_symmetry.space_group_name_H-M   'P 1'
#
loop_
_entity.id
_entity.type
_entity.pdbx_description
1 polymer ?
#
loop_
_entity_poly.entity_id
_entity_poly.type
_entity_poly.pdbx_seq_one_letter_code
_entity_poly.pdbx_strand_id
1 'polypeptide(L)'
;AFLAHALLRAPTQLWGKLPRPTQTQLVGALQSTRVIKPGYNNWLLFSAMVEAALLKLTGQGDEMRMDYAIREHQTWYKGDGVYGDGPDFHWDYYNSFVIQPMLLDVIQTLAEAGKADKQLPATILTRARRYGLVQERLIGPDGSFAAFGRSLAYRCGAFQLLAQLALQQQLPTELPPGQVRSALTAVIHRTMDAPGTFDPNGWLQIGLCGHQPGIGETYISTGSLYLCTVGFLPLGLAATDSFWTSPPADWTAKKIWSGADSKPDHAIKG
;
A
#
# COMPACT_ATOMS: atom_id res chain seq x y z
N ALA A 1 7.60 7.37 8.72
CA ALA A 1 7.41 6.26 7.76
C ALA A 1 6.76 6.69 6.45
N PHE A 2 5.50 7.15 6.41
CA PHE A 2 4.83 7.50 5.14
C PHE A 2 5.56 8.58 4.31
N LEU A 3 6.17 9.58 4.96
CA LEU A 3 7.06 10.53 4.26
C LEU A 3 8.28 9.83 3.64
N ALA A 4 8.92 8.91 4.37
CA ALA A 4 10.05 8.12 3.86
C ALA A 4 9.62 7.23 2.68
N HIS A 5 8.41 6.67 2.74
CA HIS A 5 7.82 5.89 1.65
C HIS A 5 7.61 6.74 0.39
N ALA A 6 7.11 7.98 0.55
CA ALA A 6 6.98 8.91 -0.56
C ALA A 6 8.35 9.29 -1.17
N LEU A 7 9.38 9.51 -0.33
CA LEU A 7 10.75 9.79 -0.79
C LEU A 7 11.34 8.63 -1.61
N LEU A 8 11.07 7.38 -1.22
CA LEU A 8 11.48 6.21 -2.01
C LEU A 8 10.76 6.12 -3.35
N ARG A 9 9.48 6.46 -3.40
CA ARG A 9 8.66 6.41 -4.62
C ARG A 9 8.98 7.52 -5.61
N ALA A 10 9.39 8.70 -5.13
CA ALA A 10 9.67 9.87 -5.96
C ALA A 10 10.99 10.57 -5.58
N PRO A 11 12.14 9.86 -5.64
CA PRO A 11 13.41 10.39 -5.14
C PRO A 11 13.90 11.60 -5.94
N THR A 12 13.58 11.70 -7.23
CA THR A 12 13.96 12.88 -8.03
C THR A 12 13.15 14.11 -7.61
N GLN A 13 11.84 13.97 -7.46
CA GLN A 13 10.90 15.07 -7.24
C GLN A 13 10.90 15.55 -5.78
N LEU A 14 10.99 14.63 -4.82
CA LEU A 14 10.85 14.92 -3.40
C LEU A 14 12.19 15.03 -2.66
N TRP A 15 13.28 14.49 -3.21
CA TRP A 15 14.62 14.61 -2.64
C TRP A 15 15.59 15.38 -3.55
N GLY A 16 15.73 14.96 -4.81
CA GLY A 16 16.70 15.52 -5.75
C GLY A 16 16.50 17.01 -6.05
N LYS A 17 15.27 17.52 -5.91
CA LYS A 17 14.93 18.94 -6.08
C LYS A 17 15.07 19.78 -4.80
N LEU A 18 15.35 19.18 -3.65
CA LEU A 18 15.52 19.93 -2.40
C LEU A 18 16.87 20.64 -2.36
N PRO A 19 16.94 21.87 -1.82
CA PRO A 19 18.23 22.50 -1.50
C PRO A 19 19.04 21.61 -0.56
N ARG A 20 20.37 21.61 -0.73
CA ARG A 20 21.29 20.81 0.09
C ARG A 20 21.11 21.00 1.61
N PRO A 21 20.88 22.22 2.14
CA PRO A 21 20.60 22.38 3.56
C PRO A 21 19.32 21.65 4.01
N THR A 22 18.27 21.66 3.18
CA THR A 22 17.02 20.95 3.45
C THR A 22 17.20 19.44 3.38
N GLN A 23 18.01 18.93 2.44
CA GLN A 23 18.38 17.51 2.39
C GLN A 23 19.07 17.06 3.68
N THR A 24 20.04 17.85 4.18
CA THR A 24 20.72 17.56 5.46
C THR A 24 19.75 17.58 6.64
N GLN A 25 18.85 18.56 6.71
CA GLN A 25 17.84 18.63 7.77
C GLN A 25 16.87 17.45 7.71
N LEU A 26 16.42 17.05 6.51
CA LEU A 26 15.54 15.91 6.32
C LEU A 26 16.20 14.60 6.74
N VAL A 27 17.46 14.37 6.36
CA VAL A 27 18.23 13.20 6.81
C VAL A 27 18.38 13.20 8.33
N GLY A 28 18.74 14.33 8.93
CA GLY A 28 18.84 14.47 10.38
C GLY A 28 17.52 14.18 11.09
N ALA A 29 16.40 14.68 10.55
CA ALA A 29 15.07 14.41 11.09
C ALA A 29 14.70 12.93 11.01
N LEU A 30 14.95 12.27 9.87
CA LEU A 30 14.73 10.83 9.72
C LEU A 30 15.60 10.02 10.70
N GLN A 31 16.89 10.35 10.82
CA GLN A 31 17.81 9.71 11.76
C GLN A 31 17.42 9.93 13.23
N SER A 32 16.86 11.10 13.58
CA SER A 32 16.42 11.39 14.95
C SER A 32 15.32 10.44 15.44
N THR A 33 14.56 9.83 14.52
CA THR A 33 13.50 8.87 14.88
C THR A 33 14.03 7.54 15.42
N ARG A 34 15.33 7.26 15.29
CA ARG A 34 15.98 6.01 15.73
C ARG A 34 15.86 5.71 17.23
N VAL A 35 15.55 6.73 18.04
CA VAL A 35 15.30 6.60 19.48
C VAL A 35 13.91 6.03 19.79
N ILE A 36 12.99 6.03 18.82
CA ILE A 36 11.62 5.54 18.99
C ILE A 36 11.65 4.02 18.90
N LYS A 37 11.24 3.34 19.98
CA LYS A 37 11.04 1.89 19.98
C LYS A 37 9.72 1.58 19.26
N PRO A 38 9.73 0.88 18.11
CA PRO A 38 8.50 0.49 17.45
C PRO A 38 7.73 -0.56 18.27
N GLY A 39 6.40 -0.57 18.12
CA GLY A 39 5.58 -1.70 18.57
C GLY A 39 5.98 -2.99 17.86
N TYR A 40 5.77 -4.12 18.52
CA TYR A 40 6.09 -5.44 17.97
C TYR A 40 4.94 -5.93 17.05
N ASN A 41 4.77 -5.22 15.94
CA ASN A 41 3.72 -5.41 14.93
C ASN A 41 4.16 -4.71 13.62
N ASN A 42 3.22 -4.28 12.77
CA ASN A 42 3.52 -3.53 11.54
C ASN A 42 4.43 -2.29 11.75
N TRP A 43 4.53 -1.75 12.97
CA TRP A 43 5.39 -0.61 13.29
C TRP A 43 6.88 -0.91 13.08
N LEU A 44 7.29 -2.19 13.04
CA LEU A 44 8.65 -2.55 12.62
C LEU A 44 8.94 -2.06 11.20
N LEU A 45 7.95 -2.13 10.30
CA LEU A 45 8.08 -1.63 8.93
C LEU A 45 8.15 -0.11 8.86
N PHE A 46 7.59 0.62 9.83
CA PHE A 46 7.77 2.06 9.89
C PHE A 46 9.23 2.47 10.11
N SER A 47 9.93 1.72 10.96
CA SER A 47 11.37 1.91 11.19
C SER A 47 12.18 1.47 9.98
N ALA A 48 11.89 0.29 9.43
CA ALA A 48 12.57 -0.22 8.24
C ALA A 48 12.40 0.70 7.02
N MET A 49 11.21 1.26 6.82
CA MET A 49 10.92 2.19 5.71
C MET A 49 11.74 3.48 5.81
N VAL A 50 11.95 3.99 7.03
CA VAL A 50 12.83 5.16 7.26
C VAL A 50 14.28 4.83 6.89
N GLU A 51 14.78 3.67 7.32
CA GLU A 51 16.15 3.25 7.02
C GLU A 51 16.36 2.89 5.54
N ALA A 52 15.35 2.34 4.87
CA ALA A 52 15.37 2.11 3.43
C ALA A 52 15.45 3.43 2.66
N ALA A 53 14.66 4.45 3.06
CA ALA A 53 14.80 5.78 2.49
C ALA A 53 16.20 6.37 2.72
N LEU A 54 16.74 6.28 3.93
CA LEU A 54 18.11 6.74 4.21
C LEU A 54 19.14 6.02 3.32
N LEU A 55 19.03 4.70 3.17
CA LEU A 55 19.90 3.90 2.32
C LEU A 55 19.82 4.37 0.86
N LYS A 56 18.61 4.54 0.31
CA LYS A 56 18.40 4.99 -1.08
C LYS A 56 18.94 6.40 -1.33
N LEU A 57 18.76 7.31 -0.37
CA LEU A 57 19.08 8.73 -0.55
C LEU A 57 20.54 9.09 -0.25
N THR A 58 21.19 8.33 0.65
CA THR A 58 22.52 8.67 1.18
C THR A 58 23.56 7.56 1.02
N GLY A 59 23.14 6.36 0.62
CA GLY A 59 23.98 5.16 0.63
C GLY A 59 24.17 4.54 2.02
N GLN A 60 23.58 5.12 3.07
CA GLN A 60 23.68 4.64 4.44
C GLN A 60 22.30 4.45 5.07
N GLY A 61 22.07 3.26 5.64
CA GLY A 61 20.87 2.94 6.41
C GLY A 61 21.20 1.85 7.43
N ASP A 62 20.41 1.75 8.49
CA ASP A 62 20.58 0.69 9.49
C ASP A 62 20.00 -0.63 8.98
N GLU A 63 20.89 -1.48 8.47
CA GLU A 63 20.54 -2.81 7.94
C GLU A 63 19.94 -3.72 9.01
N MET A 64 20.41 -3.64 10.26
CA MET A 64 19.87 -4.49 11.33
C MET A 64 18.40 -4.18 11.60
N ARG A 65 18.01 -2.91 11.55
CA ARG A 65 16.59 -2.53 11.70
C ARG A 65 15.72 -3.05 10.56
N MET A 66 16.22 -2.98 9.32
CA MET A 66 15.50 -3.50 8.15
C MET A 66 15.39 -5.03 8.20
N ASP A 67 16.50 -5.71 8.46
CA ASP A 67 16.57 -7.17 8.58
C ASP A 67 15.67 -7.69 9.70
N TYR A 68 15.65 -7.02 10.84
CA TYR A 68 14.77 -7.38 11.94
C TYR A 68 13.30 -7.31 11.51
N ALA A 69 12.86 -6.19 10.92
CA ALA A 69 11.49 -6.06 10.44
C ALA A 69 11.15 -7.14 9.40
N ILE A 70 12.05 -7.41 8.45
CA ILE A 70 11.85 -8.44 7.42
C ILE A 70 11.70 -9.83 8.05
N ARG A 71 12.61 -10.22 8.94
CA ARG A 71 12.62 -11.54 9.58
C ARG A 71 11.36 -11.77 10.42
N GLU A 72 10.95 -10.79 11.20
CA GLU A 72 9.70 -10.88 11.97
C GLU A 72 8.49 -11.03 11.04
N HIS A 73 8.41 -10.29 9.93
CA HIS A 73 7.32 -10.48 8.97
C HIS A 73 7.39 -11.84 8.25
N GLN A 74 8.56 -12.47 8.12
CA GLN A 74 8.62 -13.87 7.65
C GLN A 74 7.96 -14.81 8.64
N THR A 75 8.19 -14.65 9.95
CA THR A 75 7.55 -15.51 10.97
C THR A 75 6.06 -15.21 11.12
N TRP A 76 5.63 -14.01 10.78
CA TRP A 76 4.22 -13.60 10.81
C TRP A 76 3.45 -13.90 9.53
N TYR A 77 4.08 -14.51 8.51
CA TYR A 77 3.36 -14.94 7.31
C TYR A 77 2.35 -16.05 7.65
N LYS A 78 1.07 -15.85 7.29
CA LYS A 78 -0.03 -16.75 7.63
C LYS A 78 -0.52 -17.62 6.47
N GLY A 79 0.09 -17.45 5.29
CA GLY A 79 -0.31 -18.16 4.08
C GLY A 79 -1.17 -17.30 3.16
N ASP A 80 -1.29 -17.77 1.92
CA ASP A 80 -2.09 -17.17 0.85
C ASP A 80 -1.93 -15.64 0.66
N GLY A 81 -0.70 -15.14 0.78
CA GLY A 81 -0.40 -13.71 0.63
C GLY A 81 -0.71 -12.84 1.87
N VAL A 82 -1.13 -13.43 2.99
CA VAL A 82 -1.52 -12.69 4.19
C VAL A 82 -0.45 -12.77 5.27
N TYR A 83 -0.21 -11.63 5.92
CA TYR A 83 0.65 -11.49 7.09
C TYR A 83 -0.18 -11.15 8.32
N GLY A 84 0.28 -11.60 9.50
CA GLY A 84 -0.17 -11.06 10.78
C GLY A 84 0.29 -9.62 10.97
N ASP A 85 -0.43 -8.88 11.80
CA ASP A 85 0.01 -7.57 12.27
C ASP A 85 0.70 -7.75 13.63
N GLY A 86 1.90 -8.32 13.58
CA GLY A 86 2.55 -8.98 14.71
C GLY A 86 2.31 -10.49 14.72
N PRO A 87 2.54 -11.17 15.86
CA PRO A 87 2.32 -12.60 16.00
C PRO A 87 0.87 -13.03 15.70
N ASP A 88 -0.08 -12.17 16.07
CA ASP A 88 -1.51 -12.41 15.92
C ASP A 88 -2.03 -11.97 14.55
N PHE A 89 -3.00 -12.71 14.04
CA PHE A 89 -3.70 -12.35 12.82
C PHE A 89 -4.80 -11.33 13.15
N HIS A 90 -4.62 -10.12 12.64
CA HIS A 90 -5.65 -9.09 12.64
C HIS A 90 -6.28 -9.05 11.26
N TRP A 91 -7.57 -9.38 11.18
CA TRP A 91 -8.29 -9.29 9.92
C TRP A 91 -8.75 -7.86 9.68
N ASP A 92 -7.89 -7.11 9.00
CA ASP A 92 -8.14 -5.74 8.55
C ASP A 92 -7.35 -5.47 7.25
N TYR A 93 -7.34 -4.21 6.80
CA TYR A 93 -6.69 -3.80 5.57
C TYR A 93 -5.21 -3.42 5.75
N TYR A 94 -4.55 -3.67 6.89
CA TYR A 94 -3.13 -3.31 7.10
C TYR A 94 -2.15 -4.08 6.22
N ASN A 95 -2.53 -5.27 5.75
CA ASN A 95 -1.79 -5.94 4.68
C ASN A 95 -1.67 -5.06 3.44
N SER A 96 -2.68 -4.25 3.14
CA SER A 96 -2.67 -3.27 2.05
C SER A 96 -2.18 -1.89 2.50
N PHE A 97 -2.57 -1.36 3.66
CA PHE A 97 -2.14 -0.02 4.07
C PHE A 97 -0.65 0.10 4.37
N VAL A 98 -0.02 -0.95 4.87
CA VAL A 98 1.34 -0.89 5.40
C VAL A 98 2.15 -2.11 4.99
N ILE A 99 1.73 -3.31 5.38
CA ILE A 99 2.62 -4.47 5.46
C ILE A 99 3.20 -4.82 4.10
N GLN A 100 2.37 -5.15 3.10
CA GLN A 100 2.86 -5.57 1.80
C GLN A 100 3.56 -4.43 1.04
N PRO A 101 2.97 -3.21 0.93
CA PRO A 101 3.63 -2.07 0.29
C PRO A 101 5.01 -1.72 0.85
N MET A 102 5.13 -1.65 2.18
CA MET A 102 6.40 -1.28 2.80
C MET A 102 7.40 -2.43 2.75
N LEU A 103 6.96 -3.68 2.94
CA LEU A 103 7.84 -4.84 2.86
C LEU A 103 8.43 -5.00 1.46
N LEU A 104 7.63 -4.81 0.41
CA LEU A 104 8.11 -4.79 -0.99
C LEU A 104 9.19 -3.75 -1.20
N ASP A 105 8.92 -2.50 -0.85
CA ASP A 105 9.83 -1.39 -1.16
C ASP A 105 11.12 -1.43 -0.31
N VAL A 106 11.05 -1.90 0.94
CA VAL A 106 12.24 -2.13 1.78
C VAL A 106 13.13 -3.20 1.16
N ILE A 107 12.55 -4.35 0.78
CA ILE A 107 13.32 -5.48 0.22
C ILE A 107 13.89 -5.14 -1.15
N GLN A 108 13.13 -4.43 -1.99
CA GLN A 108 13.61 -3.94 -3.27
C GLN A 108 14.77 -2.95 -3.09
N THR A 109 14.69 -2.06 -2.10
CA THR A 109 15.78 -1.12 -1.79
C THR A 109 17.05 -1.84 -1.37
N LEU A 110 16.93 -2.88 -0.53
CA LEU A 110 18.08 -3.73 -0.17
C LEU A 110 18.63 -4.50 -1.37
N ALA A 111 17.77 -5.02 -2.25
CA ALA A 111 18.19 -5.76 -3.43
C ALA A 111 18.97 -4.86 -4.41
N GLU A 112 18.50 -3.64 -4.66
CA GLU A 112 19.19 -2.64 -5.49
C GLU A 112 20.55 -2.23 -4.91
N ALA A 113 20.69 -2.24 -3.58
CA ALA A 113 21.94 -1.99 -2.89
C ALA A 113 22.88 -3.21 -2.82
N GLY A 114 22.46 -4.38 -3.34
CA GLY A 114 23.23 -5.63 -3.27
C GLY A 114 23.27 -6.24 -1.86
N LYS A 115 22.29 -5.93 -1.01
CA LYS A 115 22.24 -6.30 0.41
C LYS A 115 21.13 -7.30 0.77
N ALA A 116 20.20 -7.58 -0.14
CA ALA A 116 19.12 -8.54 0.09
C ALA A 116 19.55 -9.99 -0.16
N ASP A 117 18.88 -10.93 0.52
CA ASP A 117 18.85 -12.34 0.10
C ASP A 117 18.30 -12.43 -1.33
N LYS A 118 18.97 -13.20 -2.20
CA LYS A 118 18.64 -13.34 -3.62
C LYS A 118 17.22 -13.84 -3.88
N GLN A 119 16.68 -14.73 -3.05
CA GLN A 119 15.36 -15.34 -3.30
C GLN A 119 14.22 -14.52 -2.71
N LEU A 120 14.49 -13.77 -1.65
CA LEU A 120 13.47 -13.08 -0.87
C LEU A 120 12.60 -12.10 -1.67
N PRO A 121 13.13 -11.23 -2.56
CA PRO A 121 12.30 -10.34 -3.38
C PRO A 121 11.24 -11.09 -4.20
N ALA A 122 11.60 -12.21 -4.83
CA ALA A 122 10.69 -13.00 -5.65
C ALA A 122 9.58 -13.66 -4.80
N THR A 123 9.95 -14.19 -3.63
CA THR A 123 9.00 -14.78 -2.68
C THR A 123 7.99 -13.75 -2.18
N ILE A 124 8.45 -12.57 -1.78
CA ILE A 124 7.58 -11.50 -1.29
C ILE A 124 6.68 -10.97 -2.40
N LEU A 125 7.22 -10.79 -3.60
CA LEU A 125 6.43 -10.37 -4.76
C LEU A 125 5.31 -11.38 -5.08
N THR A 126 5.59 -12.68 -4.95
CA THR A 126 4.59 -13.73 -5.14
C THR A 126 3.45 -13.61 -4.11
N ARG A 127 3.79 -13.40 -2.83
CA ARG A 127 2.82 -13.17 -1.76
C ARG A 127 2.02 -11.89 -1.99
N ALA A 128 2.67 -10.81 -2.42
CA ALA A 128 2.02 -9.54 -2.74
C ALA A 128 1.03 -9.65 -3.90
N ARG A 129 1.43 -10.29 -4.99
CA ARG A 129 0.54 -10.55 -6.15
C ARG A 129 -0.68 -11.36 -5.74
N ARG A 130 -0.51 -12.37 -4.87
CA ARG A 130 -1.63 -13.13 -4.34
C ARG A 130 -2.59 -12.25 -3.53
N TYR A 131 -2.09 -11.43 -2.62
CA TYR A 131 -2.96 -10.53 -1.87
C TYR A 131 -3.61 -9.45 -2.76
N GLY A 132 -2.94 -9.04 -3.85
CA GLY A 132 -3.52 -8.18 -4.88
C GLY A 132 -4.73 -8.80 -5.58
N LEU A 133 -4.68 -10.11 -5.90
CA LEU A 133 -5.83 -10.87 -6.40
C LEU A 133 -6.99 -10.88 -5.41
N VAL A 134 -6.68 -11.17 -4.13
CA VAL A 134 -7.69 -11.17 -3.07
C VAL A 134 -8.33 -9.79 -2.94
N GLN A 135 -7.55 -8.70 -2.94
CA GLN A 135 -8.09 -7.35 -2.90
C GLN A 135 -9.04 -7.05 -4.05
N GLU A 136 -8.63 -7.31 -5.30
CA GLU A 136 -9.50 -7.04 -6.45
C GLU A 136 -10.85 -7.79 -6.34
N ARG A 137 -10.80 -9.04 -5.85
CA ARG A 137 -12.00 -9.87 -5.65
C ARG A 137 -12.91 -9.37 -4.51
N LEU A 138 -12.37 -8.63 -3.54
CA LEU A 138 -13.14 -8.02 -2.44
C LEU A 138 -13.91 -6.77 -2.88
N ILE A 139 -13.64 -6.23 -4.07
CA ILE A 139 -14.37 -5.08 -4.62
C ILE A 139 -15.72 -5.58 -5.13
N GLY A 140 -16.80 -5.19 -4.46
CA GLY A 140 -18.18 -5.48 -4.86
C GLY A 140 -18.53 -4.86 -6.21
N PRO A 141 -19.61 -5.31 -6.89
CA PRO A 141 -19.98 -4.86 -8.24
C PRO A 141 -20.22 -3.36 -8.40
N ASP A 142 -20.42 -2.65 -7.30
CA ASP A 142 -20.72 -1.23 -7.24
C ASP A 142 -19.54 -0.38 -6.69
N GLY A 143 -18.38 -1.00 -6.51
CA GLY A 143 -17.16 -0.39 -5.95
C GLY A 143 -17.10 -0.39 -4.42
N SER A 144 -18.14 -0.88 -3.72
CA SER A 144 -18.07 -1.09 -2.27
C SER A 144 -17.13 -2.24 -1.92
N PHE A 145 -16.68 -2.27 -0.68
CA PHE A 145 -15.93 -3.39 -0.11
C PHE A 145 -16.36 -3.57 1.34
N ALA A 146 -16.07 -4.72 1.93
CA ALA A 146 -16.50 -5.03 3.27
C ALA A 146 -15.91 -4.04 4.29
N ALA A 147 -16.77 -3.37 5.06
CA ALA A 147 -16.37 -2.35 6.02
C ALA A 147 -15.98 -2.98 7.37
N PHE A 148 -14.80 -3.60 7.43
CA PHE A 148 -14.27 -4.21 8.66
C PHE A 148 -12.83 -3.76 8.94
N GLY A 149 -12.43 -3.91 10.21
CA GLY A 149 -11.08 -3.62 10.65
C GLY A 149 -10.83 -2.14 10.92
N ARG A 150 -9.59 -1.84 11.31
CA ARG A 150 -9.15 -0.49 11.67
C ARG A 150 -8.84 0.35 10.45
N SER A 151 -8.85 1.66 10.62
CA SER A 151 -8.38 2.65 9.64
C SER A 151 -9.22 2.73 8.36
N LEU A 152 -10.49 2.33 8.40
CA LEU A 152 -11.43 2.47 7.28
C LEU A 152 -11.60 3.93 6.82
N ALA A 153 -11.32 4.90 7.69
CA ALA A 153 -11.30 6.32 7.39
C ALA A 153 -10.30 6.72 6.27
N TYR A 154 -9.37 5.84 5.91
CA TYR A 154 -8.46 6.03 4.76
C TYR A 154 -9.10 5.65 3.42
N ARG A 155 -10.39 5.26 3.38
CA ARG A 155 -11.19 5.16 2.15
C ARG A 155 -10.56 4.22 1.10
N CYS A 156 -10.47 4.67 -0.16
CA CYS A 156 -9.82 3.94 -1.25
C CYS A 156 -8.34 3.59 -1.00
N GLY A 157 -7.70 4.19 0.02
CA GLY A 157 -6.36 3.82 0.46
C GLY A 157 -6.27 2.36 0.93
N ALA A 158 -7.39 1.72 1.29
CA ALA A 158 -7.45 0.29 1.60
C ALA A 158 -6.96 -0.59 0.45
N PHE A 159 -6.89 -0.04 -0.77
CA PHE A 159 -6.45 -0.72 -1.99
C PHE A 159 -5.04 -0.35 -2.44
N GLN A 160 -4.22 0.20 -1.54
CA GLN A 160 -2.85 0.62 -1.84
C GLN A 160 -2.02 -0.48 -2.51
N LEU A 161 -2.04 -1.73 -2.03
CA LEU A 161 -1.17 -2.76 -2.63
C LEU A 161 -1.56 -3.02 -4.08
N LEU A 162 -2.85 -3.11 -4.38
CA LEU A 162 -3.33 -3.31 -5.75
C LEU A 162 -2.91 -2.13 -6.65
N ALA A 163 -3.06 -0.91 -6.13
CA ALA A 163 -2.60 0.33 -6.77
C ALA A 163 -1.06 0.37 -6.97
N GLN A 164 -0.29 -0.14 -6.01
CA GLN A 164 1.16 -0.24 -6.07
C GLN A 164 1.63 -1.30 -7.07
N LEU A 165 0.99 -2.47 -7.11
CA LEU A 165 1.30 -3.50 -8.10
C LEU A 165 1.04 -2.99 -9.52
N ALA A 166 0.00 -2.17 -9.73
CA ALA A 166 -0.24 -1.49 -11.00
C ALA A 166 0.88 -0.49 -11.32
N LEU A 167 1.23 0.40 -10.38
CA LEU A 167 2.31 1.38 -10.55
C LEU A 167 3.66 0.71 -10.87
N GLN A 168 3.98 -0.39 -10.21
CA GLN A 168 5.23 -1.13 -10.39
C GLN A 168 5.19 -2.08 -11.61
N GLN A 169 4.08 -2.12 -12.35
CA GLN A 169 3.85 -3.03 -13.47
C GLN A 169 4.05 -4.51 -13.07
N GLN A 170 3.61 -4.85 -11.85
CA GLN A 170 3.76 -6.16 -11.21
C GLN A 170 2.44 -6.91 -11.04
N LEU A 171 1.35 -6.45 -11.67
CA LEU A 171 0.07 -7.15 -11.63
C LEU A 171 0.23 -8.60 -12.14
N PRO A 172 -0.41 -9.59 -11.47
CA PRO A 172 -0.44 -10.96 -11.97
C PRO A 172 -1.29 -11.04 -13.25
N THR A 173 -1.08 -12.07 -14.06
CA THR A 173 -1.73 -12.19 -15.39
C THR A 173 -3.25 -12.31 -15.31
N GLU A 174 -3.76 -12.81 -14.19
CA GLU A 174 -5.19 -12.89 -13.88
C GLU A 174 -5.83 -11.52 -13.59
N LEU A 175 -5.03 -10.45 -13.41
CA LEU A 175 -5.48 -9.07 -13.23
C LEU A 175 -5.03 -8.18 -14.40
N PRO A 176 -5.71 -8.22 -15.56
CA PRO A 176 -5.42 -7.32 -16.67
C PRO A 176 -5.48 -5.84 -16.22
N PRO A 177 -4.58 -4.98 -16.69
CA PRO A 177 -4.51 -3.58 -16.25
C PRO A 177 -5.84 -2.80 -16.41
N GLY A 178 -6.57 -2.99 -17.52
CA GLY A 178 -7.88 -2.36 -17.74
C GLY A 178 -8.97 -2.80 -16.74
N GLN A 179 -8.88 -4.02 -16.24
CA GLN A 179 -9.75 -4.55 -15.19
C GLN A 179 -9.43 -3.88 -13.85
N VAL A 180 -8.16 -3.85 -13.47
CA VAL A 180 -7.70 -3.22 -12.22
C VAL A 180 -8.01 -1.71 -12.22
N ARG A 181 -7.80 -1.02 -13.34
CA ARG A 181 -8.19 0.39 -13.50
C ARG A 181 -9.69 0.55 -13.21
N SER A 182 -10.54 -0.26 -13.83
CA SER A 182 -12.00 -0.16 -13.66
C SER A 182 -12.42 -0.43 -12.21
N ALA A 183 -11.81 -1.42 -11.55
CA ALA A 183 -12.08 -1.77 -10.16
C ALA A 183 -11.66 -0.65 -9.19
N LEU A 184 -10.42 -0.15 -9.30
CA LEU A 184 -9.91 0.94 -8.47
C LEU A 184 -10.71 2.23 -8.66
N THR A 185 -11.07 2.57 -9.90
CA THR A 185 -11.94 3.71 -10.21
C THR A 185 -13.29 3.58 -9.50
N ALA A 186 -13.91 2.39 -9.50
CA ALA A 186 -15.17 2.18 -8.80
C ALA A 186 -15.04 2.37 -7.28
N VAL A 187 -13.96 1.88 -6.67
CA VAL A 187 -13.67 2.08 -5.23
C VAL A 187 -13.45 3.55 -4.90
N ILE A 188 -12.70 4.27 -5.75
CA ILE A 188 -12.48 5.71 -5.60
C ILE A 188 -13.81 6.44 -5.61
N HIS A 189 -14.63 6.28 -6.64
CA HIS A 189 -15.94 6.94 -6.71
C HIS A 189 -16.83 6.57 -5.51
N ARG A 190 -16.88 5.28 -5.15
CA ARG A 190 -17.68 4.82 -4.01
C ARG A 190 -17.31 5.50 -2.70
N THR A 191 -16.02 5.72 -2.46
CA THR A 191 -15.53 6.24 -1.18
C THR A 191 -15.31 7.75 -1.18
N MET A 192 -15.20 8.40 -2.34
CA MET A 192 -14.88 9.83 -2.44
C MET A 192 -16.08 10.70 -2.85
N ASP A 193 -17.02 10.17 -3.62
CA ASP A 193 -18.14 10.97 -4.16
C ASP A 193 -19.35 11.03 -3.22
N ALA A 194 -19.34 10.24 -2.15
CA ALA A 194 -20.43 10.20 -1.20
C ALA A 194 -20.63 11.57 -0.54
N PRO A 195 -21.90 12.06 -0.44
CA PRO A 195 -22.20 13.34 0.20
C PRO A 195 -21.61 13.45 1.61
N GLY A 196 -21.04 14.62 1.93
CA GLY A 196 -20.38 14.87 3.21
C GLY A 196 -18.96 14.32 3.33
N THR A 197 -18.38 13.75 2.26
CA THR A 197 -16.96 13.35 2.26
C THR A 197 -16.02 14.54 2.46
N PHE A 198 -16.38 15.70 1.92
CA PHE A 198 -15.66 16.96 2.11
C PHE A 198 -16.50 17.93 2.95
N ASP A 199 -15.84 18.72 3.79
CA ASP A 199 -16.45 19.87 4.48
C ASP A 199 -16.66 21.06 3.52
N PRO A 200 -17.34 22.15 3.95
CA PRO A 200 -17.53 23.34 3.12
C PRO A 200 -16.24 24.02 2.64
N ASN A 201 -15.09 23.71 3.25
CA ASN A 201 -13.77 24.24 2.87
C ASN A 201 -13.00 23.28 1.95
N GLY A 202 -13.57 22.11 1.61
CA GLY A 202 -12.93 21.10 0.76
C GLY A 202 -12.00 20.13 1.51
N TRP A 203 -12.02 20.09 2.84
CA TRP A 203 -11.24 19.13 3.63
C TRP A 203 -11.96 17.79 3.77
N LEU A 204 -11.21 16.70 3.72
CA LEU A 204 -11.75 15.37 4.02
C LEU A 204 -12.32 15.32 5.44
N GLN A 205 -13.49 14.72 5.57
CA GLN A 205 -14.10 14.40 6.85
C GLN A 205 -13.89 12.92 7.20
N ILE A 206 -13.82 12.62 8.50
CA ILE A 206 -13.65 11.25 9.00
C ILE A 206 -14.85 10.41 8.53
N GLY A 207 -14.57 9.31 7.84
CA GLY A 207 -15.55 8.34 7.35
C GLY A 207 -15.00 7.50 6.20
N LEU A 208 -15.68 6.40 5.90
CA LEU A 208 -15.38 5.54 4.74
C LEU A 208 -16.15 6.02 3.49
N CYS A 209 -17.41 6.42 3.69
CA CYS A 209 -18.34 6.84 2.65
C CYS A 209 -19.23 7.95 3.23
N GLY A 210 -18.88 9.21 2.98
CA GLY A 210 -19.48 10.39 3.63
C GLY A 210 -18.81 10.76 4.95
N HIS A 211 -19.55 11.42 5.86
CA HIS A 211 -19.08 11.77 7.20
C HIS A 211 -19.59 10.76 8.24
N GLN A 212 -18.68 9.99 8.81
CA GLN A 212 -18.96 8.89 9.75
C GLN A 212 -17.93 8.92 10.89
N PRO A 213 -17.99 9.92 11.81
CA PRO A 213 -16.93 10.19 12.77
C PRO A 213 -16.64 9.01 13.72
N GLY A 214 -17.63 8.16 14.00
CA GLY A 214 -17.45 6.96 14.83
C GLY A 214 -16.52 5.88 14.25
N ILE A 215 -16.15 5.99 12.97
CA ILE A 215 -15.14 5.11 12.34
C ILE A 215 -13.72 5.53 12.73
N GLY A 216 -13.49 6.78 13.13
CA GLY A 216 -12.14 7.28 13.41
C GLY A 216 -11.57 6.73 14.72
N GLU A 217 -10.45 6.03 14.64
CA GLU A 217 -9.65 5.71 15.82
C GLU A 217 -9.03 6.98 16.43
N THR A 218 -8.56 6.89 17.68
CA THR A 218 -8.02 8.04 18.45
C THR A 218 -6.81 8.73 17.80
N TYR A 219 -6.11 8.05 16.89
CA TYR A 219 -4.98 8.60 16.14
C TYR A 219 -5.39 9.22 14.79
N ILE A 220 -6.66 9.11 14.39
CA ILE A 220 -7.16 9.67 13.15
C ILE A 220 -7.35 11.18 13.32
N SER A 221 -6.79 11.92 12.37
CA SER A 221 -6.95 13.36 12.20
C SER A 221 -7.28 13.68 10.74
N THR A 222 -7.76 14.90 10.46
CA THR A 222 -8.02 15.37 9.08
C THR A 222 -6.81 15.15 8.17
N GLY A 223 -5.59 15.40 8.65
CA GLY A 223 -4.36 15.17 7.88
C GLY A 223 -4.12 13.70 7.56
N SER A 224 -4.41 12.78 8.49
CA SER A 224 -4.25 11.35 8.26
C SER A 224 -5.19 10.78 7.20
N LEU A 225 -6.36 11.41 6.98
CA LEU A 225 -7.34 10.95 5.98
C LEU A 225 -6.79 10.94 4.57
N TYR A 226 -5.79 11.78 4.29
CA TYR A 226 -5.11 11.84 2.99
C TYR A 226 -4.24 10.62 2.71
N LEU A 227 -4.10 9.66 3.63
CA LEU A 227 -3.64 8.32 3.28
C LEU A 227 -4.51 7.69 2.18
N CYS A 228 -5.76 8.12 1.97
CA CYS A 228 -6.56 7.68 0.83
C CYS A 228 -5.85 7.90 -0.52
N THR A 229 -4.94 8.86 -0.59
CA THR A 229 -4.22 9.20 -1.83
C THR A 229 -3.34 8.08 -2.37
N VAL A 230 -2.99 7.09 -1.56
CA VAL A 230 -2.28 5.89 -2.03
C VAL A 230 -3.13 5.01 -2.97
N GLY A 231 -4.46 5.21 -2.99
CA GLY A 231 -5.31 4.63 -4.03
C GLY A 231 -5.05 5.20 -5.43
N PHE A 232 -4.41 6.39 -5.52
CA PHE A 232 -4.05 7.05 -6.77
C PHE A 232 -2.62 6.76 -7.24
N LEU A 233 -1.91 5.80 -6.64
CA LEU A 233 -0.55 5.44 -7.06
C LEU A 233 -0.39 5.19 -8.57
N PRO A 234 -1.36 4.61 -9.31
CA PRO A 234 -1.25 4.42 -10.75
C PRO A 234 -1.05 5.72 -11.54
N LEU A 235 -1.39 6.90 -10.99
CA LEU A 235 -1.10 8.20 -11.63
C LEU A 235 0.40 8.45 -11.87
N GLY A 236 1.28 7.67 -11.23
CA GLY A 236 2.71 7.67 -11.53
C GLY A 236 3.09 6.98 -12.85
N LEU A 237 2.17 6.25 -13.49
CA LEU A 237 2.40 5.58 -14.78
C LEU A 237 2.37 6.58 -15.95
N ALA A 238 3.18 6.31 -16.98
CA ALA A 238 3.16 7.09 -18.21
C ALA A 238 1.80 7.01 -18.90
N ALA A 239 1.35 8.08 -19.58
CA ALA A 239 0.06 8.12 -20.25
C ALA A 239 -0.14 7.02 -21.33
N THR A 240 0.95 6.46 -21.85
CA THR A 240 0.95 5.36 -22.83
C THR A 240 0.89 3.97 -22.20
N ASP A 241 0.93 3.85 -20.86
CA ASP A 241 0.90 2.56 -20.18
C ASP A 241 -0.41 1.80 -20.46
N SER A 242 -0.31 0.46 -20.52
CA SER A 242 -1.45 -0.44 -20.71
C SER A 242 -2.56 -0.23 -19.67
N PHE A 243 -2.24 0.21 -18.46
CA PHE A 243 -3.19 0.57 -17.43
C PHE A 243 -4.15 1.66 -17.90
N TRP A 244 -3.70 2.63 -18.70
CA TRP A 244 -4.51 3.72 -19.25
C TRP A 244 -5.10 3.41 -20.62
N THR A 245 -4.36 2.68 -21.46
CA THR A 245 -4.70 2.49 -22.88
C THR A 245 -5.51 1.24 -23.16
N SER A 246 -5.45 0.22 -22.28
CA SER A 246 -6.25 -1.00 -22.46
C SER A 246 -7.75 -0.69 -22.33
N PRO A 247 -8.63 -1.40 -23.06
CA PRO A 247 -10.07 -1.27 -22.91
C PRO A 247 -10.51 -1.48 -21.45
N PRO A 248 -11.54 -0.76 -20.97
CA PRO A 248 -12.12 -1.05 -19.67
C PRO A 248 -12.67 -2.48 -19.66
N ALA A 249 -12.55 -3.15 -18.51
CA ALA A 249 -13.03 -4.51 -18.31
C ALA A 249 -13.65 -4.64 -16.93
N ASP A 250 -14.71 -5.44 -16.82
CA ASP A 250 -15.33 -5.72 -15.53
C ASP A 250 -14.38 -6.50 -14.62
N TRP A 251 -14.41 -6.17 -13.33
CA TRP A 251 -13.64 -6.84 -12.29
C TRP A 251 -14.34 -8.11 -11.79
N THR A 252 -13.60 -8.92 -11.03
CA THR A 252 -14.01 -10.30 -10.76
C THR A 252 -15.40 -10.41 -10.16
N ALA A 253 -15.69 -9.65 -9.09
CA ALA A 253 -17.01 -9.71 -8.47
C ALA A 253 -18.11 -9.23 -9.43
N LYS A 254 -17.89 -8.14 -10.17
CA LYS A 254 -18.87 -7.62 -11.13
C LYS A 254 -19.20 -8.64 -12.23
N LYS A 255 -18.19 -9.35 -12.74
CA LYS A 255 -18.36 -10.47 -13.68
C LYS A 255 -19.21 -11.59 -13.06
N ILE A 256 -18.81 -12.10 -11.90
CA ILE A 256 -19.51 -13.22 -11.23
C ILE A 256 -20.96 -12.87 -10.92
N TRP A 257 -21.22 -11.69 -10.36
CA TRP A 257 -22.57 -11.24 -10.00
C TRP A 257 -23.45 -10.90 -11.22
N SER A 258 -22.84 -10.73 -12.41
CA SER A 258 -23.58 -10.61 -13.68
C SER A 258 -23.93 -11.97 -14.32
N GLY A 259 -23.47 -13.08 -13.73
CA GLY A 259 -23.66 -14.43 -14.28
C GLY A 259 -22.62 -14.83 -15.34
N ALA A 260 -21.54 -14.06 -15.51
CA ALA A 260 -20.45 -14.44 -16.40
C ALA A 260 -19.65 -15.63 -15.83
N ASP A 261 -19.20 -16.52 -16.71
CA ASP A 261 -18.37 -17.65 -16.33
C ASP A 261 -17.02 -17.21 -15.72
N SER A 262 -16.53 -17.97 -14.74
CA SER A 262 -15.32 -17.64 -13.99
C SER A 262 -14.58 -18.88 -13.52
N LYS A 263 -13.25 -18.81 -13.55
CA LYS A 263 -12.39 -19.89 -13.06
C LYS A 263 -12.38 -19.92 -11.53
N PRO A 264 -12.27 -21.11 -10.91
CA PRO A 264 -12.08 -21.22 -9.47
C PRO A 264 -10.82 -20.47 -9.02
N ASP A 265 -10.89 -19.88 -7.84
CA ASP A 265 -9.73 -19.28 -7.18
C ASP A 265 -8.96 -20.35 -6.40
N HIS A 266 -7.63 -20.25 -6.39
CA HIS A 266 -6.77 -21.21 -5.72
C HIS A 266 -5.70 -20.51 -4.88
N ALA A 267 -5.38 -21.09 -3.74
CA ALA A 267 -4.31 -20.60 -2.88
C ALA A 267 -2.93 -20.80 -3.55
N ILE A 268 -1.99 -19.91 -3.26
CA ILE A 268 -0.58 -20.13 -3.66
C ILE A 268 0.02 -21.30 -2.87
N LYS A 269 0.92 -22.06 -3.51
CA LYS A 269 1.74 -23.07 -2.81
C LYS A 269 2.74 -22.34 -1.91
N GLY A 270 2.77 -22.74 -0.64
CA GLY A 270 3.60 -22.14 0.42
C GLY A 270 5.10 -22.28 0.18
#